data_AF-A0A183DN14-F1
#
_entry.id   AF-A0A183DN14-F1
#
_cell.length_a   1.000
_cell.length_b   1.000
_cell.length_c   1.000
_cell.angle_alpha   90.00
_cell.angle_beta   90.00
_cell.angle_gamma   90.00
#
_symmetry.space_group_name_H-M   'P 1'
#
loop_
_entity.id
_entity.type
_entity.pdbx_description
1 polymer ?
#
loop_
_entity_poly.entity_id
_entity_poly.type
_entity_poly.pdbx_seq_one_letter_code
_entity_poly.pdbx_strand_id
1 'polypeptide(L)'
;MQFVVDLGDNFRGRPFITAVKSSPVEAAEELNCNDFSAKCRWRTVGHASEMWQVADESPSSDLMFNATGALPVPEAPFLFMYIEQNRFGPFNVLQSDPIGCQTENPSKITFRFWTTRDVVLEVCARDHLLNVLECHPVTMDLSPAPFSIKFSKLPTFTVTFKFIH
;
A
#
# COMPACT_ATOMS: atom_id res chain seq x y z
N MET A 1 -25.46 13.18 -6.10
CA MET A 1 -25.55 12.25 -4.96
C MET A 1 -24.18 11.59 -4.86
N GLN A 2 -23.39 11.96 -3.85
CA GLN A 2 -22.01 11.52 -3.69
C GLN A 2 -22.03 10.23 -2.87
N PHE A 3 -21.65 9.11 -3.48
CA PHE A 3 -21.55 7.85 -2.76
C PHE A 3 -20.22 7.86 -2.01
N VAL A 4 -20.29 8.13 -0.72
CA VAL A 4 -19.20 7.88 0.22
C VAL A 4 -19.15 6.36 0.44
N VAL A 5 -17.97 5.75 0.37
CA VAL A 5 -17.84 4.33 0.75
C VAL A 5 -18.04 4.26 2.27
N ASP A 6 -19.21 3.78 2.69
CA ASP A 6 -19.52 3.52 4.08
C ASP A 6 -18.88 2.18 4.49
N LEU A 7 -17.98 2.22 5.48
CA LEU A 7 -17.32 1.04 6.04
C LEU A 7 -17.83 0.72 7.46
N GLY A 8 -18.87 1.43 7.89
CA GLY A 8 -19.51 1.34 9.20
C GLY A 8 -19.26 2.59 10.05
N ASP A 9 -20.22 2.94 10.91
CA ASP A 9 -20.21 4.16 11.74
C ASP A 9 -18.99 4.29 12.67
N ASN A 10 -18.36 3.17 13.02
CA ASN A 10 -17.19 3.12 13.90
C ASN A 10 -15.87 3.00 13.14
N PHE A 11 -15.89 2.75 11.82
CA PHE A 11 -14.67 2.60 11.05
C PHE A 11 -13.93 3.93 10.98
N ARG A 12 -12.75 3.98 11.60
CA ARG A 12 -11.91 5.18 11.65
C ARG A 12 -10.47 4.82 11.33
N GLY A 13 -9.83 5.71 10.59
CA GLY A 13 -8.40 5.66 10.34
C GLY A 13 -7.65 6.73 11.12
N ARG A 14 -6.42 6.41 11.52
CA ARG A 14 -5.43 7.40 11.94
C ARG A 14 -4.35 7.55 10.88
N PRO A 15 -3.70 8.72 10.75
CA PRO A 15 -2.59 8.89 9.81
C PRO A 15 -1.48 7.85 10.07
N PHE A 16 -0.97 7.22 9.00
CA PHE A 16 0.20 6.35 9.09
C PHE A 16 1.47 7.20 9.05
N ILE A 17 2.06 7.39 10.23
CA ILE A 17 3.24 8.24 10.45
C ILE A 17 4.36 7.37 11.02
N THR A 18 5.50 7.38 10.36
CA THR A 18 6.72 6.66 10.76
C THR A 18 7.91 7.62 10.78
N ALA A 19 8.96 7.21 11.49
CA ALA A 19 10.22 7.93 11.49
C ALA A 19 11.09 7.53 10.30
N VAL A 20 11.78 8.50 9.70
CA VAL A 20 12.80 8.21 8.68
C VAL A 20 14.00 7.56 9.36
N LYS A 21 14.39 6.37 8.92
CA LYS A 21 15.66 5.77 9.32
C LYS A 21 16.76 6.17 8.33
N SER A 22 17.94 6.46 8.86
CA SER A 22 19.08 6.95 8.07
C SER A 22 19.84 5.86 7.30
N SER A 23 19.72 4.60 7.72
CA SER A 23 20.37 3.47 7.05
C SER A 23 19.49 2.89 5.95
N PRO A 24 20.03 2.25 4.92
CA PRO A 24 19.25 1.41 4.01
C PRO A 24 18.61 0.20 4.74
N VAL A 25 17.69 -0.46 4.06
CA VAL A 25 17.15 -1.79 4.41
C VAL A 25 18.13 -2.84 3.91
N GLU A 26 18.65 -3.65 4.81
CA GLU A 26 19.63 -4.71 4.51
C GLU A 26 18.99 -6.10 4.55
N ALA A 27 17.94 -6.27 5.36
CA ALA A 27 17.19 -7.52 5.49
C ALA A 27 15.70 -7.34 5.18
N ALA A 28 15.08 -8.34 4.55
CA ALA A 28 13.68 -8.28 4.13
C ALA A 28 12.73 -8.11 5.32
N GLU A 29 13.08 -8.67 6.48
CA GLU A 29 12.29 -8.61 7.70
C GLU A 29 12.15 -7.20 8.25
N GLU A 30 13.06 -6.28 7.92
CA GLU A 30 12.96 -4.88 8.33
C GLU A 30 11.80 -4.12 7.66
N LEU A 31 11.30 -4.65 6.53
CA LEU A 31 10.11 -4.13 5.86
C LEU A 31 8.82 -4.76 6.35
N ASN A 32 8.88 -5.81 7.18
CA ASN A 32 7.67 -6.40 7.76
C ASN A 32 7.02 -5.39 8.70
N CYS A 33 5.78 -5.03 8.38
CA CYS A 33 5.01 -4.01 9.09
C CYS A 33 3.61 -4.55 9.36
N ASN A 34 3.49 -5.44 10.34
CA ASN A 34 2.22 -6.09 10.67
C ASN A 34 1.46 -5.35 11.78
N ASP A 35 2.15 -4.53 12.58
CA ASP A 35 1.55 -3.73 13.66
C ASP A 35 1.24 -2.28 13.23
N PHE A 36 1.69 -1.89 12.03
CA PHE A 36 1.56 -0.54 11.48
C PHE A 36 1.96 0.57 12.47
N SER A 37 3.02 0.31 13.23
CA SER A 37 3.57 1.23 14.22
C SER A 37 4.57 2.22 13.60
N ALA A 38 4.95 3.24 14.37
CA ALA A 38 5.95 4.23 13.97
C ALA A 38 7.35 3.64 13.69
N LYS A 39 7.59 2.36 14.03
CA LYS A 39 8.85 1.63 13.79
C LYS A 39 8.95 1.07 12.37
N CYS A 40 7.82 0.98 11.66
CA CYS A 40 7.78 0.50 10.29
C CYS A 40 8.62 1.38 9.36
N ARG A 41 9.21 0.75 8.35
CA ARG A 41 10.06 1.40 7.36
C ARG A 41 9.30 1.77 6.08
N TRP A 42 8.07 2.25 6.27
CA TRP A 42 7.14 2.66 5.23
C TRP A 42 6.61 4.05 5.56
N ARG A 43 6.37 4.89 4.56
CA ARG A 43 5.89 6.27 4.76
C ARG A 43 5.00 6.73 3.62
N THR A 44 4.10 7.65 3.94
CA THR A 44 3.34 8.38 2.92
C THR A 44 4.24 9.44 2.27
N VAL A 45 4.30 9.46 0.93
CA VAL A 45 5.05 10.46 0.14
C VAL A 45 4.13 11.05 -0.92
N GLY A 46 4.18 12.37 -1.08
CA GLY A 46 3.43 13.12 -2.09
C GLY A 46 2.88 14.42 -1.51
N HIS A 47 2.06 15.09 -2.31
CA HIS A 47 1.45 16.40 -1.98
C HIS A 47 -0.08 16.37 -2.07
N ALA A 48 -0.68 15.21 -2.28
CA ALA A 48 -2.12 15.04 -2.29
C ALA A 48 -2.68 15.14 -0.86
N SER A 49 -3.98 15.44 -0.73
CA SER A 49 -4.61 15.58 0.59
C SER A 49 -4.90 14.24 1.28
N GLU A 50 -5.05 13.12 0.55
CA GLU A 50 -5.23 11.81 1.16
C GLU A 50 -3.91 11.27 1.66
N MET A 51 -3.90 10.76 2.88
CA MET A 51 -2.76 10.02 3.42
C MET A 51 -3.09 8.54 3.46
N TRP A 52 -2.05 7.70 3.43
CA TRP A 52 -2.24 6.33 3.88
C TRP A 52 -2.56 6.37 5.39
N GLN A 53 -3.57 5.61 5.78
CA GLN A 53 -4.11 5.56 7.13
C GLN A 53 -4.01 4.14 7.66
N VAL A 54 -3.90 4.02 8.99
CA VAL A 54 -4.07 2.76 9.69
C VAL A 54 -5.51 2.65 10.15
N ALA A 55 -6.18 1.57 9.77
CA ALA A 55 -7.43 1.15 10.39
C ALA A 55 -7.10 0.35 11.65
N ASP A 56 -7.51 0.84 12.81
CA ASP A 56 -7.34 0.13 14.08
C ASP A 56 -8.55 -0.79 14.39
N GLU A 57 -9.63 -0.69 13.60
CA GLU A 57 -10.83 -1.53 13.69
C GLU A 57 -11.15 -2.15 12.32
N SER A 58 -11.66 -3.38 12.32
CA SER A 58 -12.09 -4.06 11.09
C SER A 58 -13.40 -3.44 10.57
N PRO A 59 -13.57 -3.27 9.24
CA PRO A 59 -14.81 -2.76 8.68
C PRO A 59 -15.95 -3.76 8.83
N SER A 60 -17.20 -3.29 8.67
CA SER A 60 -18.34 -4.18 8.56
C SER A 60 -18.17 -5.14 7.39
N SER A 61 -18.32 -6.45 7.65
CA SER A 61 -18.16 -7.49 6.63
C SER A 61 -19.09 -7.28 5.43
N ASP A 62 -20.35 -6.94 5.68
CA ASP A 62 -21.35 -6.75 4.63
C ASP A 62 -21.05 -5.52 3.77
N LEU A 63 -20.67 -4.41 4.40
CA LEU A 63 -20.35 -3.16 3.70
C LEU A 63 -19.08 -3.31 2.86
N MET A 64 -18.03 -3.91 3.43
CA MET A 64 -16.78 -4.14 2.73
C MET A 64 -16.94 -5.15 1.59
N PHE A 65 -17.74 -6.19 1.77
CA PHE A 65 -18.08 -7.13 0.69
C PHE A 65 -18.88 -6.43 -0.42
N ASN A 66 -19.84 -5.57 -0.08
CA ASN A 66 -20.58 -4.82 -1.10
C ASN A 66 -19.68 -3.88 -1.90
N ALA A 67 -18.67 -3.27 -1.26
CA ALA A 67 -17.73 -2.35 -1.91
C ALA A 67 -16.67 -3.08 -2.77
N THR A 68 -16.17 -4.22 -2.30
CA THR A 68 -15.00 -4.92 -2.88
C THR A 68 -15.30 -6.29 -3.48
N GLY A 69 -16.51 -6.81 -3.34
CA GLY A 69 -16.89 -8.15 -3.78
C GLY A 69 -16.04 -9.29 -3.20
N ALA A 70 -15.23 -9.04 -2.17
CA ALA A 70 -14.20 -9.95 -1.70
C ALA A 70 -14.44 -10.41 -0.26
N LEU A 71 -14.26 -11.72 -0.02
CA LEU A 71 -14.19 -12.34 1.30
C LEU A 71 -12.93 -13.22 1.41
N PRO A 72 -12.30 -13.31 2.59
CA PRO A 72 -12.62 -12.57 3.82
C PRO A 72 -12.31 -11.06 3.70
N VAL A 73 -12.93 -10.26 4.55
CA VAL A 73 -12.66 -8.81 4.69
C VAL A 73 -11.36 -8.59 5.48
N PRO A 74 -10.70 -7.42 5.38
CA PRO A 74 -9.47 -7.18 6.14
C PRO A 74 -9.73 -7.16 7.64
N GLU A 75 -8.83 -7.80 8.39
CA GLU A 75 -8.79 -7.73 9.84
C GLU A 75 -7.83 -6.61 10.28
N ALA A 76 -8.22 -5.86 11.31
CA ALA A 76 -7.35 -4.84 11.88
C ALA A 76 -6.12 -5.44 12.60
N PRO A 77 -4.98 -4.73 12.60
CA PRO A 77 -4.76 -3.47 11.90
C PRO A 77 -4.42 -3.66 10.42
N PHE A 78 -4.74 -2.69 9.57
CA PHE A 78 -4.29 -2.66 8.16
C PHE A 78 -4.14 -1.23 7.62
N LEU A 79 -3.38 -1.08 6.53
CA LEU A 79 -3.28 0.20 5.81
C LEU A 79 -4.37 0.34 4.76
N PHE A 80 -4.91 1.55 4.65
CA PHE A 80 -5.86 1.91 3.61
C PHE A 80 -5.66 3.35 3.15
N MET A 81 -6.20 3.67 1.97
CA MET A 81 -6.42 5.03 1.51
C MET A 81 -7.85 5.12 1.00
N TYR A 82 -8.58 6.10 1.49
CA TYR A 82 -9.91 6.41 0.99
C TYR A 82 -9.80 7.41 -0.17
N ILE A 83 -10.34 7.04 -1.33
CA ILE A 83 -10.39 7.89 -2.52
C ILE A 83 -11.86 8.14 -2.86
N GLU A 84 -12.24 9.40 -3.01
CA GLU A 84 -13.59 9.76 -3.43
C GLU A 84 -13.82 9.39 -4.91
N GLN A 85 -15.01 8.89 -5.24
CA GLN A 85 -15.35 8.38 -6.58
C GLN A 85 -15.09 9.36 -7.76
N ASN A 86 -15.14 10.66 -7.51
CA ASN A 86 -14.93 11.70 -8.54
C ASN A 86 -13.54 12.32 -8.48
N ARG A 87 -12.63 11.72 -7.72
CA ARG A 87 -11.28 12.22 -7.59
C ARG A 87 -10.34 11.41 -8.46
N PHE A 88 -9.59 12.14 -9.29
CA PHE A 88 -8.54 11.60 -10.13
C PHE A 88 -7.19 12.01 -9.56
N GLY A 89 -6.17 11.18 -9.78
CA GLY A 89 -4.84 11.37 -9.21
C GLY A 89 -4.15 12.68 -9.65
N PRO A 90 -2.94 12.95 -9.15
CA PRO A 90 -2.08 12.02 -8.41
C PRO A 90 -2.50 11.85 -6.94
N PHE A 91 -2.47 10.61 -6.46
CA PHE A 91 -2.63 10.28 -5.05
C PHE A 91 -1.27 10.14 -4.36
N ASN A 92 -1.26 10.21 -3.03
CA ASN A 92 -0.04 9.93 -2.27
C ASN A 92 0.35 8.45 -2.38
N VAL A 93 1.65 8.21 -2.24
CA VAL A 93 2.28 6.90 -2.41
C VAL A 93 2.72 6.38 -1.05
N LEU A 94 2.56 5.08 -0.80
CA LEU A 94 3.22 4.42 0.33
C LEU A 94 4.59 3.95 -0.15
N GLN A 95 5.64 4.52 0.39
CA GLN A 95 7.03 4.29 -0.02
C GLN A 95 7.81 3.61 1.11
N SER A 96 8.61 2.61 0.79
CA SER A 96 9.57 2.01 1.72
C SER A 96 10.78 2.92 1.96
N ASP A 97 11.54 2.67 3.01
CA ASP A 97 12.93 3.14 3.06
C ASP A 97 13.77 2.53 1.91
N PRO A 98 14.91 3.13 1.54
CA PRO A 98 15.77 2.60 0.48
C PRO A 98 16.28 1.19 0.80
N ILE A 99 16.12 0.27 -0.13
CA ILE A 99 16.61 -1.11 -0.10
C ILE A 99 17.98 -1.14 -0.75
N GLY A 100 18.94 -1.78 -0.09
CA GLY A 100 20.30 -1.99 -0.60
C GLY A 100 20.32 -2.66 -1.99
N CYS A 101 21.42 -2.49 -2.73
CA CYS A 101 21.57 -3.08 -4.06
C CYS A 101 21.51 -4.62 -4.00
N GLN A 102 20.75 -5.22 -4.92
CA GLN A 102 20.55 -6.66 -4.97
C GLN A 102 21.29 -7.28 -6.15
N THR A 103 22.54 -7.66 -5.91
CA THR A 103 23.44 -8.20 -6.95
C THR A 103 23.23 -9.71 -7.19
N GLU A 104 22.84 -10.45 -6.16
CA GLU A 104 22.80 -11.92 -6.20
C GLU A 104 21.41 -12.48 -6.49
N ASN A 105 20.39 -12.03 -5.76
CA ASN A 105 19.04 -12.59 -5.81
C ASN A 105 17.97 -11.51 -6.06
N PRO A 106 16.93 -11.81 -6.85
CA PRO A 106 15.79 -10.91 -7.04
C PRO A 106 15.01 -10.73 -5.73
N SER A 107 14.50 -9.51 -5.51
CA SER A 107 13.55 -9.23 -4.43
C SER A 107 12.22 -9.89 -4.67
N LYS A 108 11.56 -10.30 -3.60
CA LYS A 108 10.15 -10.65 -3.62
C LYS A 108 9.41 -9.90 -2.51
N ILE A 109 8.39 -9.14 -2.88
CA ILE A 109 7.44 -8.57 -1.91
C ILE A 109 6.15 -9.39 -1.95
N THR A 110 5.61 -9.69 -0.76
CA THR A 110 4.34 -10.40 -0.59
C THR A 110 3.41 -9.55 0.25
N PHE A 111 2.18 -9.37 -0.20
CA PHE A 111 1.17 -8.60 0.53
C PHE A 111 -0.23 -9.11 0.22
N ARG A 112 -1.19 -8.70 1.05
CA ARG A 112 -2.62 -8.91 0.83
C ARG A 112 -3.28 -7.54 0.69
N PHE A 113 -4.24 -7.42 -0.22
CA PHE A 113 -4.90 -6.14 -0.50
C PHE A 113 -6.37 -6.35 -0.83
N TRP A 114 -7.12 -5.25 -0.77
CA TRP A 114 -8.51 -5.12 -1.19
C TRP A 114 -8.65 -3.82 -1.98
N THR A 115 -9.43 -3.84 -3.05
CA THR A 115 -9.72 -2.66 -3.89
C THR A 115 -11.18 -2.67 -4.29
N THR A 116 -11.73 -1.48 -4.54
CA THR A 116 -13.04 -1.33 -5.18
C THR A 116 -12.90 -1.49 -6.69
N ARG A 117 -14.04 -1.58 -7.39
CA ARG A 117 -14.06 -1.51 -8.85
C ARG A 117 -13.41 -0.21 -9.32
N ASP A 118 -12.77 -0.27 -10.49
CA ASP A 118 -12.14 0.86 -11.18
C ASP A 118 -10.91 1.47 -10.49
N VAL A 119 -10.41 0.84 -9.41
CA VAL A 119 -9.15 1.20 -8.76
C VAL A 119 -8.13 0.09 -9.00
N VAL A 120 -6.98 0.43 -9.57
CA VAL A 120 -5.85 -0.49 -9.73
C VAL A 120 -4.75 -0.10 -8.75
N LEU A 121 -4.18 -1.09 -8.06
CA LEU A 121 -3.01 -0.88 -7.21
C LEU A 121 -1.76 -1.09 -8.06
N GLU A 122 -0.91 -0.08 -8.18
CA GLU A 122 0.37 -0.17 -8.87
C GLU A 122 1.50 -0.28 -7.84
N VAL A 123 2.34 -1.31 -7.99
CA VAL A 123 3.52 -1.52 -7.14
C VAL A 123 4.78 -1.35 -7.98
N CYS A 124 5.63 -0.39 -7.62
CA CYS A 124 6.83 -0.06 -8.39
C CYS A 124 8.11 -0.05 -7.55
N ALA A 125 9.21 -0.41 -8.19
CA ALA A 125 10.56 -0.11 -7.75
C ALA A 125 11.04 1.21 -8.36
N ARG A 126 11.62 2.09 -7.54
CA ARG A 126 12.12 3.40 -7.97
C ARG A 126 13.53 3.69 -7.47
N ASP A 127 14.34 4.38 -8.27
CA ASP A 127 15.67 4.83 -7.86
C ASP A 127 15.63 6.01 -6.87
N HIS A 128 16.80 6.48 -6.44
CA HIS A 128 16.95 7.63 -5.54
C HIS A 128 16.48 8.96 -6.14
N LEU A 129 16.35 9.06 -7.47
CA LEU A 129 15.81 10.20 -8.20
C LEU A 129 14.30 10.04 -8.47
N LEU A 130 13.67 9.01 -7.89
CA LEU A 130 12.26 8.66 -8.04
C LEU A 130 11.86 8.19 -9.45
N ASN A 131 12.83 7.88 -10.32
CA ASN A 131 12.57 7.28 -11.62
C ASN A 131 12.06 5.86 -11.44
N VAL A 132 11.08 5.48 -12.26
CA VAL A 132 10.56 4.12 -12.29
C VAL A 132 11.60 3.20 -12.90
N LEU A 133 12.00 2.17 -12.14
CA LEU A 133 12.84 1.09 -12.62
C LEU A 133 11.99 -0.08 -13.14
N GLU A 134 10.95 -0.43 -12.39
CA GLU A 134 10.06 -1.55 -12.68
C GLU A 134 8.69 -1.31 -12.02
N CYS A 135 7.58 -1.62 -12.69
CA CYS A 135 6.22 -1.45 -12.15
C CYS A 135 5.36 -2.65 -12.50
N HIS A 136 4.46 -2.99 -11.58
CA HIS A 136 3.51 -4.10 -11.72
C HIS A 136 2.11 -3.61 -11.35
N PRO A 137 1.14 -3.60 -12.28
CA PRO A 137 -0.25 -3.36 -11.93
C PRO A 137 -0.83 -4.59 -11.21
N VAL A 138 -1.63 -4.33 -10.20
CA VAL A 138 -2.29 -5.33 -9.35
C VAL A 138 -3.77 -5.04 -9.36
N THR A 139 -4.48 -5.91 -10.06
CA THR A 139 -5.90 -5.77 -10.35
C THR A 139 -6.75 -6.50 -9.31
N MET A 140 -8.00 -6.06 -9.17
CA MET A 140 -8.94 -6.52 -8.16
C MET A 140 -9.20 -8.04 -8.16
N ASP A 141 -9.04 -8.74 -9.29
CA ASP A 141 -9.19 -10.19 -9.42
C ASP A 141 -8.16 -11.01 -8.63
N LEU A 142 -7.05 -10.38 -8.21
CA LEU A 142 -6.03 -10.98 -7.36
C LEU A 142 -6.34 -10.84 -5.85
N SER A 143 -7.35 -10.04 -5.49
CA SER A 143 -7.80 -9.83 -4.12
C SER A 143 -8.79 -10.92 -3.68
N PRO A 144 -8.81 -11.35 -2.40
CA PRO A 144 -7.95 -10.91 -1.31
C PRO A 144 -6.85 -11.95 -0.99
N ALA A 145 -6.41 -12.73 -1.97
CA ALA A 145 -5.36 -13.72 -1.76
C ALA A 145 -3.99 -13.03 -1.57
N PRO A 146 -3.04 -13.63 -0.81
CA PRO A 146 -1.68 -13.13 -0.78
C PRO A 146 -1.08 -13.10 -2.19
N PHE A 147 -0.67 -11.92 -2.63
CA PHE A 147 -0.04 -11.69 -3.93
C PHE A 147 1.47 -11.48 -3.76
N SER A 148 2.26 -11.95 -4.71
CA SER A 148 3.73 -11.84 -4.68
C SER A 148 4.27 -11.27 -5.97
N ILE A 149 5.11 -10.25 -5.85
CA ILE A 149 5.80 -9.62 -6.97
C ILE A 149 7.29 -9.90 -6.82
N LYS A 150 7.91 -10.33 -7.91
CA LYS A 150 9.37 -10.47 -7.99
C LYS A 150 9.91 -9.29 -8.79
N PHE A 151 10.82 -8.55 -8.19
CA PHE A 151 11.56 -7.51 -8.89
C PHE A 151 12.84 -8.08 -9.50
N SER A 152 13.29 -7.50 -10.60
CA SER A 152 14.60 -7.81 -11.18
C SER A 152 15.73 -7.50 -10.21
N LYS A 153 16.97 -7.85 -10.59
CA LYS A 153 18.15 -7.40 -9.86
C LYS A 153 18.33 -5.90 -10.08
N LEU A 154 18.01 -5.11 -9.06
CA LEU A 154 18.00 -3.65 -9.15
C LEU A 154 19.17 -3.04 -8.36
N PRO A 155 19.67 -1.86 -8.78
CA PRO A 155 20.48 -1.01 -7.90
C PRO A 155 19.65 -0.59 -6.68
N THR A 156 20.23 0.15 -5.73
CA THR A 156 19.49 0.69 -4.58
C THR A 156 18.18 1.35 -5.02
N PHE A 157 17.07 0.92 -4.41
CA PHE A 157 15.72 1.29 -4.84
C PHE A 157 14.76 1.41 -3.66
N THR A 158 13.62 2.04 -3.88
CA THR A 158 12.46 2.01 -2.95
C THR A 158 11.31 1.25 -3.58
N VAL A 159 10.52 0.56 -2.77
CA VAL A 159 9.23 0.00 -3.20
C VAL A 159 8.13 1.02 -2.92
N THR A 160 7.21 1.15 -3.86
CA THR A 160 6.09 2.09 -3.78
C THR A 160 4.77 1.40 -4.09
N PHE A 161 3.73 1.72 -3.32
CA PHE A 161 2.34 1.33 -3.58
C PHE A 161 1.53 2.59 -3.88
N LYS A 162 0.82 2.60 -5.01
CA LYS A 162 0.03 3.74 -5.49
C LYS A 162 -1.28 3.27 -6.10
N PHE A 163 -2.39 3.89 -5.75
CA PHE A 163 -3.64 3.67 -6.47
C PHE A 163 -3.64 4.47 -7.78
N ILE A 164 -4.17 3.87 -8.85
CA ILE A 164 -4.44 4.52 -10.13
C ILE A 164 -5.90 4.30 -10.52
N HIS A 165 -6.49 5.33 -11.10
CA HIS A 165 -7.81 5.34 -11.72
C HIS A 165 -7.62 5.42 -13.24
#